data_AF-A0AAE0RZU3-F1
#
_entry.id   AF-A0AAE0RZU3-F1
#
_cell.length_a   1.000
_cell.length_b   1.000
_cell.length_c   1.000
_cell.angle_alpha   90.00
_cell.angle_beta   90.00
_cell.angle_gamma   90.00
#
_symmetry.space_group_name_H-M   'P 1'
#
loop_
_entity.id
_entity.type
_entity.pdbx_description
1 polymer ?
#
loop_
_entity_poly.entity_id
_entity_poly.type
_entity_poly.pdbx_seq_one_letter_code
_entity_poly.pdbx_strand_id
1 'polypeptide(L)'
;MRAFVTLPSAIRYRDDTSRYLYILAVQSLPILIVAAVTIGGLVVMEVGHQLGMFGAKTLTGRTTALSVIREMGPLLTGIITVAQFGAQSGSELGSMKVSEQIDALRAFGTDPVAKLVAPRLAAALIMFPPMTAICDALALVVGGIIAEYHLHIDSGIYWNSVIDLLVPGDWIIAFSKAPLFAISTTLICCYNGFAVTGGTAGVGKATIKGKKVGNVASMTLMTKNEKNGVEILIKVEEKFENLITSTAVASIKAIGILGDKYIDIKLSENVGELIPENGFLTYQREPGMTELTSSATNIMKSIETILEKINRGEGTVGKIISSEDLTKKMINIVDNMDLIISSTSKGQGLVGTLFTDNQMARDFSASINNLQSITASLKSGEGSLGSLLKDKKMVEDLTLSIEKLKKIIVSIENGEGTIGRLVKDEHLYKNINETTKSLDSLIKDLKKNPSKYINVKVF
;
A
#
# COMPACT_ATOMS: atom_id res chain seq x y z
N MET A 1 -9.27 -32.86 -27.76
CA MET A 1 -8.80 -34.23 -28.00
C MET A 1 -7.74 -34.68 -26.97
N ARG A 2 -6.64 -33.93 -26.76
CA ARG A 2 -5.58 -34.30 -25.78
C ARG A 2 -6.07 -34.51 -24.34
N ALA A 3 -6.95 -33.64 -23.83
CA ALA A 3 -7.48 -33.73 -22.45
C ALA A 3 -8.19 -35.07 -22.13
N PHE A 4 -8.87 -35.67 -23.12
CA PHE A 4 -9.55 -36.96 -22.94
C PHE A 4 -8.58 -38.13 -22.91
N VAL A 5 -7.53 -38.09 -23.74
CA VAL A 5 -6.49 -39.12 -23.77
C VAL A 5 -5.72 -39.15 -22.46
N THR A 6 -5.57 -38.00 -21.80
CA THR A 6 -4.88 -37.88 -20.52
C THR A 6 -5.77 -38.08 -19.29
N LEU A 7 -7.07 -38.36 -19.47
CA LEU A 7 -8.00 -38.54 -18.34
C LEU A 7 -7.59 -39.67 -17.38
N PRO A 8 -7.06 -40.82 -17.83
CA PRO A 8 -6.55 -41.86 -16.92
C PRO A 8 -5.44 -41.36 -15.99
N SER A 9 -4.69 -40.34 -16.39
CA SER A 9 -3.65 -39.71 -15.56
C SER A 9 -4.22 -38.98 -14.36
N ALA A 10 -5.53 -38.69 -14.31
CA ALA A 10 -6.18 -38.14 -13.11
C ALA A 10 -6.07 -39.10 -11.91
N ILE A 11 -5.96 -40.41 -12.14
CA ILE A 11 -5.72 -41.41 -11.09
C ILE A 11 -4.32 -41.22 -10.46
N ARG A 12 -3.34 -40.75 -11.24
CA ARG A 12 -1.99 -40.44 -10.74
C ARG A 12 -1.97 -39.16 -9.90
N TYR A 13 -2.86 -38.21 -10.22
CA TYR A 13 -3.00 -36.91 -9.53
C TYR A 13 -4.29 -36.86 -8.69
N ARG A 14 -4.48 -37.87 -7.83
CA ARG A 14 -5.69 -38.02 -7.00
C ARG A 14 -5.86 -36.88 -5.99
N ASP A 15 -4.77 -36.38 -5.42
CA ASP A 15 -4.81 -35.28 -4.46
C ASP A 15 -5.29 -33.97 -5.10
N ASP A 16 -4.87 -33.70 -6.34
CA ASP A 16 -5.37 -32.57 -7.11
C ASP A 16 -6.86 -32.76 -7.45
N THR A 17 -7.26 -33.98 -7.80
CA THR A 17 -8.66 -34.30 -8.13
C THR A 17 -9.57 -34.12 -6.91
N SER A 18 -9.16 -34.60 -5.73
CA SER A 18 -9.94 -34.45 -4.48
C SER A 18 -10.04 -32.99 -4.04
N ARG A 19 -8.97 -32.20 -4.22
CA ARG A 19 -9.00 -30.75 -4.01
C ARG A 19 -10.04 -30.07 -4.89
N TYR A 20 -10.08 -30.37 -6.19
CA TYR A 20 -11.08 -29.76 -7.09
C TYR A 20 -12.49 -30.26 -6.84
N LEU A 21 -12.69 -31.51 -6.42
CA LEU A 21 -13.97 -32.03 -5.94
C LEU A 21 -14.51 -31.19 -4.77
N TYR A 22 -13.67 -30.95 -3.76
CA TYR A 22 -14.03 -30.12 -2.60
C TYR A 22 -14.37 -28.69 -3.00
N ILE A 23 -13.51 -28.06 -3.81
CA ILE A 23 -13.72 -26.68 -4.27
C ILE A 23 -15.04 -26.55 -5.03
N LEU A 24 -15.28 -27.45 -5.99
CA LEU A 24 -16.48 -27.41 -6.83
C LEU A 24 -17.74 -27.59 -5.97
N ALA A 25 -17.72 -28.56 -5.05
CA ALA A 25 -18.82 -28.81 -4.13
C ALA A 25 -19.10 -27.60 -3.22
N VAL A 26 -18.10 -27.14 -2.47
CA VAL A 26 -18.32 -26.13 -1.42
C VAL A 26 -18.67 -24.76 -2.00
N GLN A 27 -18.08 -24.37 -3.13
CA GLN A 27 -18.34 -23.05 -3.69
C GLN A 27 -19.65 -22.97 -4.49
N SER A 28 -20.00 -24.04 -5.22
CA SER A 28 -21.16 -24.00 -6.12
C SER A 28 -22.47 -24.36 -5.40
N LEU A 29 -22.41 -25.17 -4.34
CA LEU A 29 -23.59 -25.72 -3.68
C LEU A 29 -24.50 -24.65 -3.02
N PRO A 30 -24.01 -23.63 -2.31
CA PRO A 30 -24.89 -22.60 -1.72
C PRO A 30 -25.70 -21.84 -2.76
N ILE A 31 -25.07 -21.46 -3.88
CA ILE A 31 -25.72 -20.72 -4.96
C ILE A 31 -26.70 -21.62 -5.71
N LEU A 32 -26.33 -22.90 -5.90
CA LEU A 32 -27.21 -23.88 -6.51
C LEU A 32 -28.46 -24.15 -5.67
N ILE A 33 -28.35 -24.19 -4.34
CA ILE A 33 -29.51 -24.34 -3.44
C ILE A 33 -30.46 -23.15 -3.60
N VAL A 34 -29.95 -21.92 -3.54
CA VAL A 34 -30.78 -20.72 -3.68
C VAL A 34 -31.48 -20.72 -5.04
N ALA A 35 -30.75 -21.02 -6.12
CA ALA A 35 -31.32 -21.10 -7.45
C ALA A 35 -32.39 -22.20 -7.58
N ALA A 36 -32.14 -23.39 -7.01
CA ALA A 36 -33.09 -24.51 -7.03
C ALA A 36 -34.40 -24.15 -6.33
N VAL A 37 -34.32 -23.50 -5.16
CA VAL A 37 -35.48 -23.06 -4.38
C VAL A 37 -36.28 -22.02 -5.16
N THR A 38 -35.62 -20.97 -5.65
CA THR A 38 -36.31 -19.88 -6.35
C THR A 38 -36.94 -20.35 -7.65
N ILE A 39 -36.20 -21.10 -8.46
CA ILE A 39 -36.65 -21.51 -9.79
C ILE A 39 -37.66 -22.65 -9.70
N GLY A 40 -37.45 -23.63 -8.82
CA GLY A 40 -38.42 -24.72 -8.60
C GLY A 40 -39.77 -24.18 -8.16
N GLY A 41 -39.78 -23.23 -7.24
CA GLY A 41 -41.02 -22.58 -6.79
C GLY A 41 -41.72 -21.77 -7.88
N LEU A 42 -40.95 -20.99 -8.65
CA LEU A 42 -41.49 -20.19 -9.75
C LEU A 42 -42.12 -21.07 -10.83
N VAL A 43 -41.48 -22.19 -11.18
CA VAL A 43 -41.97 -23.11 -12.21
C VAL A 43 -43.29 -23.76 -11.78
N VAL A 44 -43.40 -24.25 -10.55
CA VAL A 44 -44.66 -24.82 -10.06
C VAL A 44 -45.78 -23.79 -10.08
N MET A 45 -45.50 -22.58 -9.62
CA MET A 45 -46.50 -21.51 -9.58
C MET A 45 -47.03 -21.18 -10.98
N GLU A 46 -46.12 -21.03 -11.95
CA GLU A 46 -46.46 -20.73 -13.34
C GLU A 46 -47.25 -21.89 -13.99
N VAL A 47 -46.70 -23.10 -13.91
CA VAL A 47 -47.34 -24.30 -14.49
C VAL A 47 -48.70 -24.56 -13.86
N GLY A 48 -48.82 -24.41 -12.55
CA GLY A 48 -50.08 -24.63 -11.84
C GLY A 48 -51.14 -23.58 -12.13
N HIS A 49 -50.75 -22.32 -12.33
CA HIS A 49 -51.66 -21.26 -12.76
C HIS A 49 -52.18 -21.55 -14.18
N GLN A 50 -51.28 -21.89 -15.11
CA GLN A 50 -51.63 -22.22 -16.49
C GLN A 50 -52.56 -23.43 -16.58
N LEU A 51 -52.23 -24.53 -15.90
CA LEU A 51 -53.08 -25.73 -15.85
C LEU A 51 -54.42 -25.48 -15.14
N GLY A 52 -54.45 -24.51 -14.22
CA GLY A 52 -55.68 -24.04 -13.58
C GLY A 52 -56.72 -23.53 -14.57
N MET A 53 -56.29 -22.86 -15.64
CA MET A 53 -57.21 -22.37 -16.67
C MET A 53 -57.87 -23.50 -17.47
N PHE A 54 -57.24 -24.68 -17.51
CA PHE A 54 -57.75 -25.88 -18.20
C PHE A 54 -58.41 -26.88 -17.25
N GLY A 55 -58.56 -26.54 -15.96
CA GLY A 55 -59.11 -27.45 -14.94
C GLY A 55 -58.19 -28.63 -14.58
N ALA A 56 -56.92 -28.59 -14.97
CA ALA A 56 -55.97 -29.71 -14.87
C ALA A 56 -54.88 -29.51 -13.79
N LYS A 57 -55.19 -28.78 -12.70
CA LYS A 57 -54.22 -28.46 -11.64
C LYS A 57 -53.51 -29.68 -11.03
N THR A 58 -54.16 -30.84 -11.00
CA THR A 58 -53.57 -32.08 -10.46
C THR A 58 -52.38 -32.59 -11.28
N LEU A 59 -52.21 -32.15 -12.53
CA LEU A 59 -51.07 -32.49 -13.38
C LEU A 59 -49.84 -31.59 -13.16
N THR A 60 -49.91 -30.62 -12.23
CA THR A 60 -48.84 -29.66 -11.98
C THR A 60 -47.54 -30.35 -11.54
N GLY A 61 -47.62 -31.33 -10.63
CA GLY A 61 -46.44 -32.04 -10.13
C GLY A 61 -45.72 -32.83 -11.22
N ARG A 62 -46.47 -33.59 -12.02
CA ARG A 62 -45.95 -34.30 -13.21
C ARG A 62 -45.26 -33.34 -14.17
N THR A 63 -45.93 -32.25 -14.56
CA THR A 63 -45.40 -31.33 -15.59
C THR A 63 -44.15 -30.59 -15.09
N THR A 64 -44.14 -30.22 -13.81
CA THR A 64 -42.98 -29.60 -13.15
C THR A 64 -41.81 -30.58 -13.09
N ALA A 65 -42.03 -31.81 -12.64
CA ALA A 65 -40.97 -32.81 -12.56
C ALA A 65 -40.34 -33.13 -13.91
N LEU A 66 -41.14 -33.20 -14.97
CA LEU A 66 -40.64 -33.37 -16.32
C LEU A 66 -39.68 -32.25 -16.72
N SER A 67 -40.08 -31.00 -16.43
CA SER A 67 -39.35 -29.80 -16.83
C SER A 67 -38.07 -29.63 -16.03
N VAL A 68 -38.15 -29.84 -14.71
CA VAL A 68 -37.02 -29.69 -13.79
C VAL A 68 -35.97 -30.76 -14.05
N ILE A 69 -36.34 -32.05 -13.99
CA ILE A 69 -35.38 -33.16 -14.08
C ILE A 69 -34.74 -33.23 -15.47
N ARG A 70 -35.52 -33.09 -16.55
CA ARG A 70 -34.97 -33.27 -17.91
C ARG A 70 -34.17 -32.06 -18.40
N GLU A 71 -34.55 -30.85 -17.99
CA GLU A 71 -34.01 -29.62 -18.58
C GLU A 71 -33.37 -28.70 -17.56
N MET A 72 -34.12 -28.25 -16.55
CA MET A 72 -33.69 -27.13 -15.72
C MET A 72 -32.57 -27.51 -14.74
N GLY A 73 -32.63 -28.67 -14.08
CA GLY A 73 -31.59 -29.12 -13.15
C GLY A 73 -30.19 -29.16 -13.76
N PRO A 74 -30.00 -29.93 -14.86
CA PRO A 74 -28.72 -29.98 -15.55
C PRO A 74 -28.25 -28.60 -16.06
N LEU A 75 -29.18 -27.79 -16.59
CA LEU A 75 -28.88 -26.46 -17.12
C LEU A 75 -28.40 -25.50 -16.02
N LEU A 76 -29.12 -25.44 -14.90
CA LEU A 76 -28.81 -24.57 -13.76
C LEU A 76 -27.49 -24.97 -13.12
N THR A 77 -27.28 -26.27 -12.92
CA THR A 77 -26.01 -26.80 -12.43
C THR A 77 -24.88 -26.37 -13.37
N GLY A 78 -25.04 -26.56 -14.69
CA GLY A 78 -24.04 -26.16 -15.67
C GLY A 78 -23.70 -24.67 -15.65
N ILE A 79 -24.70 -23.80 -15.67
CA ILE A 79 -24.50 -22.34 -15.69
C ILE A 79 -23.81 -21.86 -14.40
N ILE A 80 -24.28 -22.33 -13.24
CA ILE A 80 -23.76 -21.89 -11.93
C ILE A 80 -22.33 -22.40 -11.74
N THR A 81 -22.05 -23.65 -12.09
CA THR A 81 -20.72 -24.21 -11.95
C THR A 81 -19.72 -23.58 -12.94
N VAL A 82 -20.14 -23.19 -14.15
CA VAL A 82 -19.31 -22.36 -15.04
C VAL A 82 -18.93 -21.04 -14.38
N ALA A 83 -19.90 -20.36 -13.80
CA ALA A 83 -19.70 -19.03 -13.22
C ALA A 83 -18.68 -19.06 -12.08
N GLN A 84 -18.73 -20.07 -11.20
CA GLN A 84 -17.85 -20.17 -10.04
C GLN A 84 -16.58 -20.97 -10.32
N PHE A 85 -16.74 -22.29 -10.51
CA PHE A 85 -15.62 -23.21 -10.71
C PHE A 85 -14.88 -22.92 -12.02
N GLY A 86 -15.61 -22.56 -13.08
CA GLY A 86 -15.03 -22.19 -14.37
C GLY A 86 -14.20 -20.91 -14.29
N ALA A 87 -14.71 -19.86 -13.65
CA ALA A 87 -13.97 -18.61 -13.45
C ALA A 87 -12.72 -18.81 -12.59
N GLN A 88 -12.83 -19.55 -11.48
CA GLN A 88 -11.68 -19.85 -10.63
C GLN A 88 -10.64 -20.70 -11.37
N SER A 89 -11.07 -21.75 -12.07
CA SER A 89 -10.16 -22.63 -12.81
C SER A 89 -9.45 -21.89 -13.95
N GLY A 90 -10.18 -21.05 -14.68
CA GLY A 90 -9.61 -20.21 -15.73
C GLY A 90 -8.61 -19.19 -15.18
N SER A 91 -8.93 -18.54 -14.06
CA SER A 91 -8.04 -17.58 -13.39
C SER A 91 -6.77 -18.24 -12.81
N GLU A 92 -6.91 -19.41 -12.16
CA GLU A 92 -5.77 -20.16 -11.64
C GLU A 92 -4.82 -20.57 -12.77
N LEU A 93 -5.34 -21.13 -13.86
CA LEU A 93 -4.54 -21.48 -15.05
C LEU A 93 -3.94 -20.24 -15.73
N GLY A 94 -4.69 -19.15 -15.83
CA GLY A 94 -4.22 -17.89 -16.38
C GLY A 94 -3.04 -17.33 -15.58
N SER A 95 -3.14 -17.33 -14.26
CA SER A 95 -2.06 -16.92 -13.35
C SER A 95 -0.84 -17.82 -13.47
N MET A 96 -1.03 -19.15 -13.52
CA MET A 96 0.06 -20.11 -13.73
C MET A 96 0.74 -19.94 -15.10
N LYS A 97 -0.02 -19.54 -16.13
CA LYS A 97 0.53 -19.24 -17.45
C LYS A 97 1.33 -17.95 -17.44
N VAL A 98 0.79 -16.89 -16.82
CA VAL A 98 1.44 -15.57 -16.72
C VAL A 98 2.72 -15.62 -15.88
N SER A 99 2.77 -16.50 -14.87
CA SER A 99 3.94 -16.71 -14.01
C SER A 99 4.92 -17.78 -14.53
N GLU A 100 4.79 -18.20 -15.79
CA GLU A 100 5.63 -19.22 -16.45
C GLU A 100 5.67 -20.60 -15.76
N GLN A 101 4.81 -20.85 -14.76
CA GLN A 101 4.76 -22.14 -14.05
C GLN A 101 4.38 -23.29 -14.98
N ILE A 102 3.53 -23.01 -15.98
CA ILE A 102 3.13 -23.99 -17.00
C ILE A 102 4.31 -24.37 -17.90
N ASP A 103 5.16 -23.42 -18.25
CA ASP A 103 6.35 -23.66 -19.07
C ASP A 103 7.46 -24.34 -18.27
N ALA A 104 7.58 -24.00 -16.98
CA ALA A 104 8.44 -24.75 -16.05
C ALA A 104 8.02 -26.23 -15.95
N LEU A 105 6.72 -26.53 -15.86
CA LEU A 105 6.24 -27.92 -15.87
C LEU A 105 6.65 -28.67 -17.14
N ARG A 106 6.57 -28.02 -18.31
CA ARG A 106 7.03 -28.59 -19.59
C ARG A 106 8.54 -28.83 -19.59
N ALA A 107 9.33 -27.90 -19.05
CA ALA A 107 10.78 -28.03 -18.92
C ALA A 107 11.18 -29.20 -18.01
N PHE A 108 10.41 -29.47 -16.95
CA PHE A 108 10.58 -30.65 -16.09
C PHE A 108 10.01 -31.95 -16.70
N GLY A 109 9.61 -31.95 -17.98
CA GLY A 109 9.09 -33.14 -18.67
C GLY A 109 7.70 -33.58 -18.22
N THR A 110 6.95 -32.74 -17.49
CA THR A 110 5.59 -33.04 -17.05
C THR A 110 4.58 -32.43 -18.03
N ASP A 111 3.67 -33.25 -18.56
CA ASP A 111 2.60 -32.74 -19.42
C ASP A 111 1.60 -31.86 -18.61
N PRO A 112 1.48 -30.55 -18.92
CA PRO A 112 0.57 -29.67 -18.20
C PRO A 112 -0.90 -30.03 -18.41
N VAL A 113 -1.27 -30.66 -19.54
CA VAL A 113 -2.66 -31.08 -19.76
C VAL A 113 -3.01 -32.24 -18.82
N ALA A 114 -2.15 -33.26 -18.73
CA ALA A 114 -2.33 -34.37 -17.81
C ALA A 114 -2.33 -33.95 -16.33
N LYS A 115 -1.49 -32.98 -15.93
CA LYS A 115 -1.39 -32.55 -14.54
C LYS A 115 -2.45 -31.52 -14.13
N LEU A 116 -2.84 -30.61 -15.03
CA LEU A 116 -3.73 -29.50 -14.67
C LEU A 116 -5.17 -29.70 -15.17
N VAL A 117 -5.35 -30.17 -16.40
CA VAL A 117 -6.71 -30.29 -17.00
C VAL A 117 -7.40 -31.57 -16.56
N ALA A 118 -6.69 -32.70 -16.58
CA ALA A 118 -7.30 -34.01 -16.30
C ALA A 118 -7.92 -34.09 -14.89
N PRO A 119 -7.28 -33.62 -13.79
CA PRO A 119 -7.89 -33.64 -12.46
C PRO A 119 -9.15 -32.78 -12.35
N ARG A 120 -9.15 -31.60 -12.98
CA ARG A 120 -10.31 -30.69 -13.02
C ARG A 120 -11.49 -31.33 -13.77
N LEU A 121 -11.20 -31.96 -14.91
CA LEU A 121 -12.20 -32.64 -15.72
C LEU A 121 -12.78 -33.87 -15.00
N ALA A 122 -11.93 -34.66 -14.35
CA ALA A 122 -12.37 -35.80 -13.55
C ALA A 122 -13.24 -35.35 -12.35
N ALA A 123 -12.81 -34.30 -11.62
CA ALA A 123 -13.59 -33.74 -10.53
C ALA A 123 -14.96 -33.22 -10.99
N ALA A 124 -15.03 -32.50 -12.12
CA ALA A 124 -16.28 -32.03 -12.69
C ALA A 124 -17.20 -33.17 -13.12
N LEU A 125 -16.67 -34.21 -13.79
CA LEU A 125 -17.44 -35.38 -14.22
C LEU A 125 -18.06 -36.13 -13.04
N ILE A 126 -17.34 -36.23 -11.92
CA ILE A 126 -17.82 -36.92 -10.71
C ILE A 126 -18.84 -36.06 -9.97
N MET A 127 -18.63 -34.75 -9.89
CA MET A 127 -19.40 -33.87 -9.01
C MET A 127 -20.66 -33.28 -9.65
N PHE A 128 -20.73 -33.15 -10.99
CA PHE A 128 -21.92 -32.63 -11.67
C PHE A 128 -23.18 -33.47 -11.43
N PRO A 129 -23.18 -34.81 -11.62
CA PRO A 129 -24.37 -35.64 -11.41
C PRO A 129 -25.00 -35.52 -10.01
N PRO A 130 -24.25 -35.64 -8.88
CA PRO A 130 -24.85 -35.48 -7.56
C PRO A 130 -25.33 -34.05 -7.30
N MET A 131 -24.66 -33.03 -7.83
CA MET A 131 -25.12 -31.64 -7.70
C MET A 131 -26.44 -31.41 -8.43
N THR A 132 -26.59 -31.93 -9.64
CA THR A 132 -27.85 -31.88 -10.39
C THR A 132 -28.97 -32.61 -9.64
N ALA A 133 -28.70 -33.80 -9.09
CA ALA A 133 -29.67 -34.53 -8.29
C ALA A 133 -30.14 -33.75 -7.05
N ILE A 134 -29.22 -33.07 -6.36
CA ILE A 134 -29.55 -32.20 -5.22
C ILE A 134 -30.40 -31.01 -5.67
N CYS A 135 -30.05 -30.39 -6.80
CA CYS A 135 -30.81 -29.28 -7.39
C CYS A 135 -32.26 -29.69 -7.70
N ASP A 136 -32.43 -30.83 -8.39
CA ASP A 136 -33.74 -31.36 -8.77
C ASP A 136 -34.58 -31.72 -7.55
N ALA A 137 -33.99 -32.44 -6.58
CA ALA A 137 -34.68 -32.83 -5.37
C ALA A 137 -35.18 -31.61 -4.59
N LEU A 138 -34.34 -30.59 -4.40
CA LEU A 138 -34.72 -29.36 -3.70
C LEU A 138 -35.79 -28.58 -4.45
N ALA A 139 -35.66 -28.44 -5.77
CA ALA A 139 -36.65 -27.76 -6.60
C ALA A 139 -38.03 -28.43 -6.50
N LEU A 140 -38.08 -29.77 -6.50
CA LEU A 140 -39.34 -30.52 -6.37
C LEU A 140 -39.97 -30.44 -4.98
N VAL A 141 -39.15 -30.47 -3.92
CA VAL A 141 -39.61 -30.32 -2.54
C VAL A 141 -40.23 -28.93 -2.33
N VAL A 142 -39.53 -27.89 -2.75
CA VAL A 142 -40.04 -26.50 -2.68
C VAL A 142 -41.29 -26.34 -3.54
N GLY A 143 -41.30 -26.97 -4.72
CA GLY A 143 -42.46 -27.04 -5.59
C GLY A 143 -43.69 -27.65 -4.89
N GLY A 144 -43.51 -28.74 -4.14
CA GLY A 144 -44.59 -29.37 -3.38
C GLY A 144 -45.16 -28.44 -2.30
N ILE A 145 -44.30 -27.73 -1.58
CA ILE A 145 -44.71 -26.73 -0.58
C ILE A 145 -45.56 -25.63 -1.25
N ILE A 146 -45.12 -25.09 -2.38
CA ILE A 146 -45.86 -24.02 -3.09
C ILE A 146 -47.17 -24.54 -3.68
N ALA A 147 -47.19 -25.78 -4.19
CA ALA A 147 -48.41 -26.40 -4.70
C ALA A 147 -49.49 -26.53 -3.61
N GLU A 148 -49.10 -26.89 -2.39
CA GLU A 148 -50.02 -27.02 -1.26
C GLU A 148 -50.52 -25.65 -0.78
N TYR A 149 -49.61 -24.72 -0.48
CA TYR A 149 -49.99 -23.44 0.14
C TYR A 149 -50.59 -22.44 -0.83
N HIS A 150 -50.17 -22.43 -2.09
CA HIS A 150 -50.56 -21.39 -3.05
C HIS A 150 -51.56 -21.87 -4.10
N LEU A 151 -51.45 -23.13 -4.54
CA LEU A 151 -52.33 -23.71 -5.56
C LEU A 151 -53.47 -24.55 -4.98
N HIS A 152 -53.46 -24.80 -3.66
CA HIS A 152 -54.41 -25.64 -2.93
C HIS A 152 -54.51 -27.07 -3.50
N ILE A 153 -53.37 -27.63 -3.91
CA ILE A 153 -53.27 -29.01 -4.37
C ILE A 153 -52.85 -29.88 -3.18
N ASP A 154 -53.58 -30.97 -2.93
CA ASP A 154 -53.19 -31.94 -1.90
C ASP A 154 -51.78 -32.49 -2.14
N SER A 155 -50.97 -32.53 -1.09
CA SER A 155 -49.57 -32.95 -1.15
C SER A 155 -49.42 -34.40 -1.65
N GLY A 156 -50.34 -35.29 -1.28
CA GLY A 156 -50.37 -36.67 -1.75
C GLY A 156 -50.61 -36.76 -3.25
N ILE A 157 -51.55 -35.96 -3.78
CA ILE A 157 -51.80 -35.88 -5.23
C ILE A 157 -50.56 -35.38 -5.98
N TYR A 158 -49.92 -34.33 -5.47
CA TYR A 158 -48.70 -33.78 -6.06
C TYR A 158 -47.59 -34.83 -6.13
N TRP A 159 -47.23 -35.45 -5.00
CA TRP A 159 -46.12 -36.40 -4.95
C TRP A 159 -46.41 -37.69 -5.73
N ASN A 160 -47.64 -38.19 -5.73
CA ASN A 160 -48.02 -39.32 -6.59
C ASN A 160 -47.83 -38.96 -8.07
N SER A 161 -48.21 -37.75 -8.49
CA SER A 161 -48.02 -37.30 -9.88
C SER A 161 -46.53 -37.14 -10.27
N VAL A 162 -45.67 -36.79 -9.31
CA VAL A 162 -44.21 -36.71 -9.50
C VAL A 162 -43.59 -38.11 -9.59
N ILE A 163 -43.97 -39.03 -8.69
CA ILE A 163 -43.45 -40.40 -8.64
C ILE A 163 -43.89 -41.20 -9.86
N ASP A 164 -45.15 -41.07 -10.29
CA ASP A 164 -45.67 -41.71 -11.51
C ASP A 164 -44.96 -41.24 -12.79
N LEU A 165 -44.19 -40.16 -12.72
CA LEU A 165 -43.36 -39.72 -13.83
C LEU A 165 -41.94 -40.30 -13.80
N LEU A 166 -41.42 -40.66 -12.64
CA LEU A 166 -40.03 -41.09 -12.43
C LEU A 166 -39.75 -42.48 -13.03
N VAL A 167 -39.92 -42.60 -14.35
CA VAL A 167 -39.56 -43.76 -15.15
C VAL A 167 -38.03 -43.77 -15.31
N PRO A 168 -37.36 -44.94 -15.25
CA PRO A 168 -35.89 -45.01 -15.37
C PRO A 168 -35.30 -44.32 -16.61
N GLY A 169 -36.08 -44.19 -17.70
CA GLY A 169 -35.65 -43.49 -18.92
C GLY A 169 -35.36 -41.99 -18.72
N ASP A 170 -36.07 -41.33 -17.80
CA ASP A 170 -35.91 -39.89 -17.56
C ASP A 170 -34.62 -39.58 -16.79
N TRP A 171 -34.26 -40.47 -15.87
CA TRP A 171 -32.97 -40.44 -15.19
C TRP A 171 -31.83 -40.56 -16.19
N ILE A 172 -31.92 -41.46 -17.17
CA ILE A 172 -30.87 -41.62 -18.18
C ILE A 172 -30.69 -40.34 -19.00
N ILE A 173 -31.78 -39.71 -19.44
CA ILE A 173 -31.70 -38.47 -20.23
C ILE A 173 -31.11 -37.33 -19.40
N ALA A 174 -31.61 -37.12 -18.18
CA ALA A 174 -31.12 -36.06 -17.28
C ALA A 174 -29.63 -36.25 -16.94
N PHE A 175 -29.26 -37.46 -16.55
CA PHE A 175 -27.88 -37.79 -16.17
C PHE A 175 -26.94 -37.85 -17.36
N SER A 176 -27.43 -38.07 -18.59
CA SER A 176 -26.57 -38.00 -19.79
C SER A 176 -26.12 -36.56 -20.11
N LYS A 177 -26.93 -35.55 -19.75
CA LYS A 177 -26.60 -34.14 -19.98
C LYS A 177 -25.56 -33.61 -18.98
N ALA A 178 -25.58 -34.08 -17.73
CA ALA A 178 -24.66 -33.61 -16.70
C ALA A 178 -23.16 -33.77 -17.08
N PRO A 179 -22.69 -34.93 -17.59
CA PRO A 179 -21.33 -35.10 -18.11
C PRO A 179 -21.01 -34.19 -19.30
N LEU A 180 -21.98 -33.95 -20.20
CA LEU A 180 -21.77 -33.07 -21.35
C LEU A 180 -21.52 -31.63 -20.91
N PHE A 181 -22.29 -31.15 -19.93
CA PHE A 181 -22.02 -29.86 -19.31
C PHE A 181 -20.67 -29.88 -18.58
N ALA A 182 -20.37 -30.88 -17.76
CA ALA A 182 -19.09 -30.97 -17.04
C ALA A 182 -17.88 -30.89 -18.00
N ILE A 183 -17.94 -31.61 -19.12
CA ILE A 183 -16.93 -31.61 -20.17
C ILE A 183 -16.81 -30.24 -20.83
N SER A 184 -17.93 -29.71 -21.33
CA SER A 184 -17.92 -28.48 -22.13
C SER A 184 -17.40 -27.31 -21.29
N THR A 185 -17.92 -27.20 -20.07
CA THR A 185 -17.60 -26.11 -19.15
C THR A 185 -16.14 -26.17 -18.71
N THR A 186 -15.66 -27.33 -18.28
CA THR A 186 -14.26 -27.50 -17.86
C THR A 186 -13.29 -27.25 -19.01
N LEU A 187 -13.58 -27.76 -20.21
CA LEU A 187 -12.70 -27.59 -21.38
C LEU A 187 -12.66 -26.12 -21.84
N ILE A 188 -13.80 -25.44 -21.92
CA ILE A 188 -13.85 -24.02 -22.31
C ILE A 188 -13.08 -23.16 -21.31
N CYS A 189 -13.30 -23.37 -20.00
CA CYS A 189 -12.61 -22.60 -18.97
C CYS A 189 -11.11 -22.88 -18.93
N CYS A 190 -10.71 -24.16 -19.06
CA CYS A 190 -9.29 -24.50 -19.14
C CYS A 190 -8.65 -23.92 -20.39
N TYR A 191 -9.31 -24.02 -21.55
CA TYR A 191 -8.82 -23.44 -22.80
C TYR A 191 -8.61 -21.93 -22.66
N ASN A 192 -9.58 -21.21 -22.12
CA ASN A 192 -9.45 -19.77 -21.90
C ASN A 192 -8.32 -19.44 -20.91
N GLY A 193 -8.14 -20.22 -19.84
CA GLY A 193 -7.00 -20.09 -18.93
C GLY A 193 -5.64 -20.30 -19.60
N PHE A 194 -5.53 -21.33 -20.46
CA PHE A 194 -4.34 -21.56 -21.29
C PHE A 194 -4.20 -20.55 -22.43
N ALA A 195 -5.24 -19.84 -22.82
CA ALA A 195 -5.21 -18.84 -23.89
C ALA A 195 -4.79 -17.46 -23.36
N VAL A 196 -4.80 -17.22 -22.04
CA VAL A 196 -4.37 -15.95 -21.43
C VAL A 196 -2.97 -15.56 -21.94
N THR A 197 -2.83 -14.34 -22.46
CA THR A 197 -1.56 -13.75 -22.88
C THR A 197 -1.27 -12.52 -22.04
N GLY A 198 0.01 -12.16 -21.90
CA GLY A 198 0.43 -11.02 -21.09
C GLY A 198 1.14 -11.44 -19.81
N GLY A 199 2.17 -12.29 -19.96
CA GLY A 199 3.04 -12.83 -18.90
C GLY A 199 3.85 -11.80 -18.10
N THR A 200 3.39 -10.55 -18.01
CA THR A 200 4.09 -9.46 -17.32
C THR A 200 3.09 -8.62 -16.54
N ALA A 201 2.35 -9.24 -15.62
CA ALA A 201 1.58 -8.50 -14.60
C ALA A 201 2.46 -7.49 -13.84
N GLY A 202 3.77 -7.71 -13.80
CA GLY A 202 4.73 -6.76 -13.24
C GLY A 202 5.08 -5.58 -14.14
N VAL A 203 4.96 -5.65 -15.47
CA VAL A 203 5.36 -4.55 -16.38
C VAL A 203 4.44 -4.55 -17.60
N GLY A 204 3.21 -4.07 -17.44
CA GLY A 204 2.18 -4.23 -18.48
C GLY A 204 2.16 -3.12 -19.53
N LYS A 205 2.70 -1.95 -19.21
CA LYS A 205 2.54 -0.72 -20.01
C LYS A 205 3.87 -0.01 -20.17
N ALA A 206 4.07 0.59 -21.35
CA ALA A 206 5.12 1.57 -21.58
C ALA A 206 4.50 2.96 -21.65
N THR A 207 5.11 3.94 -20.99
CA THR A 207 4.65 5.33 -20.96
C THR A 207 5.75 6.31 -21.32
N ILE A 208 5.37 7.44 -21.93
CA ILE A 208 6.23 8.61 -22.11
C ILE A 208 5.51 9.79 -21.47
N LYS A 209 6.17 10.50 -20.54
CA LYS A 209 5.57 11.64 -19.81
C LYS A 209 4.18 11.32 -19.23
N GLY A 210 4.02 10.10 -18.71
CA GLY A 210 2.75 9.62 -18.12
C GLY A 210 1.65 9.22 -19.12
N LYS A 211 1.86 9.36 -20.43
CA LYS A 211 0.93 8.86 -21.45
C LYS A 211 1.30 7.44 -21.85
N LYS A 212 0.31 6.56 -21.96
CA LYS A 212 0.51 5.19 -22.49
C LYS A 212 0.90 5.27 -23.96
N VAL A 213 2.03 4.66 -24.31
CA VAL A 213 2.57 4.64 -25.69
C VAL A 213 2.75 3.23 -26.25
N GLY A 214 2.68 2.21 -25.40
CA GLY A 214 2.87 0.83 -25.83
C GLY A 214 2.61 -0.19 -24.73
N ASN A 215 2.83 -1.46 -25.05
CA ASN A 215 2.77 -2.58 -24.12
C ASN A 215 4.06 -3.42 -24.22
N VAL A 216 4.40 -4.12 -23.13
CA VAL A 216 5.47 -5.11 -23.17
C VAL A 216 4.99 -6.32 -23.97
N ALA A 217 5.74 -6.68 -25.01
CA ALA A 217 5.43 -7.78 -25.93
C ALA A 217 6.02 -9.10 -25.43
N SER A 218 7.25 -9.09 -24.94
CA SER A 218 7.91 -10.24 -24.34
C SER A 218 8.99 -9.81 -23.36
N MET A 219 9.37 -10.74 -22.49
CA MET A 219 10.46 -10.59 -21.54
C MET A 219 11.29 -11.86 -21.59
N THR A 220 12.60 -11.74 -21.79
CA THR A 220 13.50 -12.89 -21.97
C THR A 220 14.68 -12.76 -21.03
N LEU A 221 14.97 -13.83 -20.28
CA LEU A 221 16.16 -13.89 -19.44
C LEU A 221 17.39 -14.10 -20.32
N MET A 222 18.37 -13.22 -20.16
CA MET A 222 19.59 -13.22 -20.93
C MET A 222 20.76 -13.28 -19.96
N THR A 223 21.66 -14.26 -20.14
CA THR A 223 22.93 -14.29 -19.42
C THR A 223 24.01 -13.77 -20.36
N LYS A 224 24.56 -12.58 -20.06
CA LYS A 224 25.65 -11.98 -20.84
C LYS A 224 26.78 -11.59 -19.88
N ASN A 225 27.98 -12.09 -20.16
CA ASN A 225 29.19 -11.86 -19.34
C ASN A 225 28.96 -12.19 -17.84
N GLU A 226 28.48 -13.39 -17.53
CA GLU A 226 28.19 -13.89 -16.16
C GLU A 226 27.18 -13.06 -15.35
N LYS A 227 26.51 -12.08 -15.96
CA LYS A 227 25.42 -11.33 -15.36
C LYS A 227 24.09 -11.76 -15.97
N ASN A 228 23.19 -12.21 -15.10
CA ASN A 228 21.79 -12.47 -15.46
C ASN A 228 21.08 -11.13 -15.61
N GLY A 229 20.52 -10.89 -16.79
CA GLY A 229 19.73 -9.73 -17.14
C GLY A 229 18.38 -10.14 -17.73
N VAL A 230 17.53 -9.14 -17.91
CA VAL A 230 16.21 -9.30 -18.52
C VAL A 230 16.17 -8.39 -19.74
N GLU A 231 15.96 -8.98 -20.91
CA GLU A 231 15.64 -8.25 -22.13
C GLU A 231 14.12 -8.08 -22.21
N ILE A 232 13.65 -6.86 -22.46
CA ILE A 232 12.23 -6.56 -22.52
C ILE A 232 11.91 -5.98 -23.90
N LEU A 233 11.10 -6.69 -24.68
CA LEU A 233 10.61 -6.21 -25.95
C LEU A 233 9.36 -5.37 -25.72
N ILE A 234 9.37 -4.13 -26.18
CA ILE A 234 8.25 -3.19 -26.05
C ILE A 234 7.66 -2.96 -27.43
N LYS A 235 6.36 -3.21 -27.58
CA LYS A 235 5.62 -2.82 -28.78
C LYS A 235 5.03 -1.42 -28.57
N VAL A 236 5.56 -0.45 -29.31
CA VAL A 236 5.15 0.96 -29.29
C VAL A 236 4.09 1.18 -30.37
N GLU A 237 3.12 2.07 -30.12
CA GLU A 237 2.15 2.49 -31.13
C GLU A 237 2.82 3.41 -32.17
N GLU A 238 2.53 3.19 -33.46
CA GLU A 238 3.14 3.87 -34.61
C GLU A 238 3.20 5.40 -34.47
N LYS A 239 2.14 6.00 -33.91
CA LYS A 239 2.05 7.46 -33.67
C LYS A 239 3.10 8.02 -32.69
N PHE A 240 3.79 7.16 -31.94
CA PHE A 240 4.80 7.53 -30.94
C PHE A 240 6.21 7.05 -31.29
N GLU A 241 6.41 6.32 -32.39
CA GLU A 241 7.73 5.82 -32.80
C GLU A 241 8.73 6.97 -33.03
N ASN A 242 8.26 8.05 -33.67
CA ASN A 242 9.06 9.24 -33.97
C ASN A 242 9.51 10.04 -32.74
N LEU A 243 9.11 9.65 -31.53
CA LEU A 243 9.50 10.32 -30.29
C LEU A 243 10.69 9.62 -29.60
N ILE A 244 10.98 8.36 -29.93
CA ILE A 244 11.94 7.55 -29.17
C ILE A 244 13.31 7.59 -29.86
N THR A 245 14.26 8.28 -29.24
CA THR A 245 15.63 8.45 -29.74
C THR A 245 16.62 7.51 -29.04
N SER A 246 17.81 7.33 -29.63
CA SER A 246 18.91 6.52 -29.06
C SER A 246 19.38 7.01 -27.70
N THR A 247 19.10 8.28 -27.39
CA THR A 247 19.40 8.95 -26.12
C THR A 247 18.31 8.79 -25.07
N ALA A 248 17.16 8.19 -25.42
CA ALA A 248 16.09 7.96 -24.46
C ALA A 248 16.48 6.91 -23.42
N VAL A 249 16.02 7.13 -22.20
CA VAL A 249 16.33 6.27 -21.05
C VAL A 249 15.05 5.59 -20.58
N ALA A 250 15.09 4.27 -20.46
CA ALA A 250 14.01 3.47 -19.91
C ALA A 250 14.25 3.23 -18.40
N SER A 251 13.23 3.41 -17.59
CA SER A 251 13.23 2.98 -16.19
C SER A 251 11.98 2.17 -15.85
N ILE A 252 12.09 1.26 -14.89
CA ILE A 252 10.95 0.46 -14.42
C ILE A 252 10.41 1.14 -13.15
N LYS A 253 9.18 1.64 -13.21
CA LYS A 253 8.51 2.35 -12.12
C LYS A 253 7.29 1.60 -11.63
N ALA A 254 6.94 1.76 -10.35
CA ALA A 254 5.73 1.17 -9.78
C ALA A 254 4.51 2.12 -9.88
N ILE A 255 3.32 1.58 -10.11
CA ILE A 255 2.02 2.23 -10.00
C ILE A 255 1.54 2.02 -8.56
N GLY A 256 1.60 3.10 -7.77
CA GLY A 256 1.09 3.09 -6.40
C GLY A 256 1.84 2.14 -5.46
N ILE A 257 1.16 1.74 -4.37
CA ILE A 257 1.72 0.95 -3.27
C ILE A 257 1.62 -0.57 -3.47
N LEU A 258 0.81 -1.03 -4.43
CA LEU A 258 0.53 -2.46 -4.66
C LEU A 258 1.60 -3.16 -5.53
N GLY A 259 2.52 -2.41 -6.14
CA GLY A 259 3.70 -3.00 -6.79
C GLY A 259 3.54 -3.35 -8.27
N ASP A 260 2.40 -3.05 -8.90
CA ASP A 260 2.27 -3.04 -10.36
C ASP A 260 3.39 -2.17 -10.95
N LYS A 261 4.11 -2.61 -11.98
CA LYS A 261 5.17 -1.79 -12.60
C LYS A 261 4.85 -1.47 -14.06
N TYR A 262 5.53 -0.46 -14.57
CA TYR A 262 5.46 0.01 -15.94
C TYR A 262 6.82 0.52 -16.38
N ILE A 263 7.03 0.59 -17.69
CA ILE A 263 8.25 1.16 -18.26
C ILE A 263 8.00 2.63 -18.53
N ASP A 264 8.76 3.50 -17.88
CA ASP A 264 8.78 4.92 -18.19
C ASP A 264 9.95 5.19 -19.13
N ILE A 265 9.63 5.70 -20.31
CA ILE A 265 10.61 6.13 -21.30
C ILE A 265 10.75 7.64 -21.17
N LYS A 266 11.89 8.09 -20.64
CA LYS A 266 12.22 9.50 -20.57
C LYS A 266 12.91 9.92 -21.86
N LEU A 267 12.30 10.90 -22.52
CA LEU A 267 12.89 11.56 -23.68
C LEU A 267 14.03 12.45 -23.22
N SER A 268 15.16 12.39 -23.92
CA SER A 268 16.29 13.30 -23.68
C SER A 268 16.06 14.62 -24.42
N GLU A 269 16.57 15.72 -23.87
CA GLU A 269 16.52 17.04 -24.51
C GLU A 269 17.49 17.15 -25.71
N ASN A 270 18.47 16.25 -25.80
CA ASN A 270 19.41 16.18 -26.91
C ASN A 270 18.78 15.44 -28.10
N VAL A 271 18.78 16.07 -29.27
CA VAL A 271 18.32 15.50 -30.54
C VAL A 271 19.25 14.35 -30.93
N GLY A 272 18.87 13.13 -30.54
CA GLY A 272 19.50 11.89 -30.98
C GLY A 272 18.85 11.35 -32.25
N GLU A 273 19.50 10.38 -32.89
CA GLU A 273 18.89 9.63 -33.99
C GLU A 273 17.72 8.76 -33.49
N LEU A 274 16.73 8.54 -34.36
CA LEU A 274 15.63 7.61 -34.10
C LEU A 274 16.17 6.20 -33.92
N ILE A 275 15.64 5.47 -32.94
CA ILE A 275 16.03 4.08 -32.73
C ILE A 275 15.48 3.22 -33.88
N PRO A 276 16.31 2.39 -34.53
CA PRO A 276 15.83 1.43 -35.52
C PRO A 276 14.98 0.35 -34.86
N GLU A 277 14.15 -0.35 -35.65
CA GLU A 277 13.35 -1.47 -35.16
C GLU A 277 14.25 -2.51 -34.44
N ASN A 278 13.83 -2.95 -33.25
CA ASN A 278 14.60 -3.81 -32.33
C ASN A 278 15.88 -3.20 -31.74
N GLY A 279 16.07 -1.88 -31.79
CA GLY A 279 17.17 -1.22 -31.09
C GLY A 279 16.99 -1.17 -29.57
N PHE A 280 18.12 -1.03 -28.85
CA PHE A 280 18.16 -1.05 -27.38
C PHE A 280 18.09 0.35 -26.78
N LEU A 281 17.30 0.49 -25.71
CA LEU A 281 17.28 1.68 -24.86
C LEU A 281 18.23 1.52 -23.67
N THR A 282 18.80 2.64 -23.22
CA THR A 282 19.60 2.65 -21.98
C THR A 282 18.68 2.47 -20.78
N TYR A 283 18.97 1.50 -19.91
CA TYR A 283 18.23 1.29 -18.67
C TYR A 283 18.83 2.06 -17.49
N GLN A 284 18.00 2.80 -16.77
CA GLN A 284 18.36 3.43 -15.50
C GLN A 284 17.44 2.93 -14.38
N ARG A 285 18.03 2.34 -13.34
CA ARG A 285 17.29 1.89 -12.15
C ARG A 285 16.92 3.10 -11.29
N GLU A 286 15.64 3.24 -10.97
CA GLU A 286 15.15 4.13 -9.92
C GLU A 286 14.73 3.32 -8.69
N PRO A 287 15.00 3.79 -7.45
CA PRO A 287 14.68 3.07 -6.24
C PRO A 287 13.17 2.96 -6.02
N GLY A 288 12.72 1.77 -5.60
CA GLY A 288 11.30 1.47 -5.37
C GLY A 288 10.79 1.90 -3.99
N MET A 289 9.47 1.95 -3.80
CA MET A 289 8.83 2.31 -2.52
C MET A 289 9.20 1.35 -1.36
N THR A 290 9.42 0.07 -1.66
CA THR A 290 9.89 -0.94 -0.69
C THR A 290 11.31 -0.66 -0.21
N GLU A 291 12.20 -0.20 -1.10
CA GLU A 291 13.57 0.22 -0.73
C GLU A 291 13.54 1.48 0.14
N LEU A 292 12.62 2.42 -0.15
CA LEU A 292 12.36 3.58 0.72
C LEU A 292 11.82 3.17 2.09
N THR A 293 10.92 2.19 2.16
CA THR A 293 10.37 1.67 3.42
C THR A 293 11.44 0.91 4.21
N SER A 294 12.32 0.16 3.55
CA SER A 294 13.46 -0.51 4.18
C SER A 294 14.47 0.49 4.76
N SER A 295 14.71 1.59 4.04
CA SER A 295 15.54 2.69 4.53
C SER A 295 14.87 3.36 5.74
N ALA A 296 13.56 3.59 5.69
CA ALA A 296 12.80 4.14 6.81
C ALA A 296 12.77 3.21 8.03
N THR A 297 12.66 1.89 7.85
CA THR A 297 12.73 0.91 8.94
C THR A 297 14.13 0.82 9.53
N ASN A 298 15.18 0.92 8.72
CA ASN A 298 16.56 0.99 9.21
C ASN A 298 16.80 2.26 10.03
N ILE A 299 16.26 3.40 9.58
CA ILE A 299 16.26 4.64 10.35
C ILE A 299 15.48 4.46 11.65
N MET A 300 14.27 3.88 11.62
CA MET A 300 13.48 3.62 12.83
C MET A 300 14.22 2.72 13.83
N LYS A 301 14.84 1.65 13.36
CA LYS A 301 15.65 0.75 14.19
C LYS A 301 16.86 1.47 14.81
N SER A 302 17.45 2.40 14.06
CA SER A 302 18.53 3.25 14.57
C SER A 302 18.03 4.19 15.68
N ILE A 303 16.84 4.78 15.51
CA ILE A 303 16.18 5.61 16.53
C ILE A 303 15.83 4.78 17.77
N GLU A 304 15.26 3.58 17.59
CA GLU A 304 14.91 2.67 18.68
C GLU A 304 16.16 2.27 19.49
N THR A 305 17.26 1.95 18.81
CA THR A 305 18.54 1.65 19.46
C THR A 305 19.08 2.85 20.26
N ILE A 306 18.92 4.07 19.74
CA ILE A 306 19.30 5.30 20.45
C ILE A 306 18.40 5.50 21.68
N LEU A 307 17.09 5.30 21.55
CA LEU A 307 16.13 5.42 22.65
C LEU A 307 16.36 4.37 23.74
N GLU A 308 16.68 3.12 23.38
CA GLU A 308 17.06 2.08 24.34
C GLU A 308 18.32 2.46 25.10
N LYS A 309 19.35 2.98 24.40
CA LYS A 309 20.57 3.48 25.05
C LYS A 309 20.27 4.63 26.01
N ILE A 310 19.36 5.54 25.64
CA ILE A 310 18.92 6.63 26.52
C ILE A 310 18.18 6.08 27.74
N ASN A 311 17.22 5.16 27.58
CA ASN A 311 16.45 4.58 28.68
C ASN A 311 17.32 3.76 29.65
N ARG A 312 18.38 3.11 29.16
CA ARG A 312 19.36 2.39 29.99
C ARG A 312 20.38 3.30 30.65
N GLY A 313 20.29 4.61 30.44
CA GLY A 313 21.24 5.58 30.98
C GLY A 313 22.62 5.54 30.32
N GLU A 314 22.75 4.92 29.14
CA GLU A 314 23.99 4.81 28.39
C GLU A 314 24.23 6.07 27.52
N GLY A 315 25.49 6.50 27.41
CA GLY A 315 25.86 7.72 26.70
C GLY A 315 25.64 9.01 27.50
N THR A 316 26.02 10.15 26.94
CA THR A 316 25.93 11.46 27.63
C THR A 316 24.49 11.84 27.94
N VAL A 317 23.57 11.65 27.00
CA VAL A 317 22.14 11.97 27.16
C VAL A 317 21.44 11.03 28.16
N GLY A 318 21.70 9.72 28.08
CA GLY A 318 21.17 8.74 29.04
C GLY A 318 21.67 9.01 30.46
N LYS A 319 22.97 9.29 30.65
CA LYS A 319 23.53 9.64 31.96
C LYS A 319 22.93 10.93 32.53
N ILE A 320 22.64 11.92 31.69
CA ILE A 320 22.04 13.20 32.11
C ILE A 320 20.58 13.01 32.56
N ILE A 321 19.82 12.21 31.82
CA ILE A 321 18.39 11.99 32.10
C ILE A 321 18.17 11.06 33.30
N SER A 322 19.04 10.06 33.49
CA SER A 322 18.90 9.05 34.56
C SER A 322 19.59 9.42 35.87
N SER A 323 20.42 10.46 35.92
CA SER A 323 21.13 10.81 37.18
C SER A 323 20.24 11.61 38.12
N GLU A 324 19.84 10.99 39.24
CA GLU A 324 19.13 11.68 40.34
C GLU A 324 19.84 12.95 40.82
N ASP A 325 21.18 13.00 40.75
CA ASP A 325 21.97 14.18 41.14
C ASP A 325 21.81 15.37 40.20
N LEU A 326 21.71 15.17 38.88
CA LEU A 326 21.44 16.27 37.95
C LEU A 326 19.98 16.71 38.03
N THR A 327 19.04 15.80 38.26
CA THR A 327 17.63 16.15 38.46
C THR A 327 17.45 16.96 39.75
N LYS A 328 18.11 16.57 40.85
CA LYS A 328 18.14 17.36 42.09
C LYS A 328 18.84 18.70 41.92
N LYS A 329 19.96 18.76 41.18
CA LYS A 329 20.61 20.04 40.85
C LYS A 329 19.74 20.90 39.94
N MET A 330 19.02 20.33 38.97
CA MET A 330 18.08 21.05 38.11
C MET A 330 16.90 21.61 38.92
N ILE A 331 16.31 20.82 39.82
CA ILE A 331 15.23 21.29 40.70
C ILE A 331 15.75 22.44 41.57
N ASN A 332 16.93 22.30 42.18
CA ASN A 332 17.55 23.40 42.94
C ASN A 332 17.88 24.61 42.06
N ILE A 333 18.25 24.43 40.79
CA ILE A 333 18.49 25.54 39.84
C ILE A 333 17.16 26.21 39.46
N VAL A 334 16.08 25.44 39.30
CA VAL A 334 14.73 25.96 39.01
C VAL A 334 14.16 26.71 40.22
N ASP A 335 14.34 26.19 41.44
CA ASP A 335 13.96 26.87 42.69
C ASP A 335 14.77 28.17 42.89
N ASN A 336 16.07 28.15 42.58
CA ASN A 336 16.90 29.35 42.59
C ASN A 336 16.57 30.30 41.42
N MET A 337 16.09 29.78 40.28
CA MET A 337 15.58 30.59 39.18
C MET A 337 14.28 31.28 39.56
N ASP A 338 13.38 30.68 40.33
CA ASP A 338 12.19 31.36 40.86
C ASP A 338 12.57 32.50 41.82
N LEU A 339 13.65 32.35 42.60
CA LEU A 339 14.23 33.44 43.39
C LEU A 339 14.83 34.55 42.50
N ILE A 340 15.53 34.20 41.43
CA ILE A 340 16.10 35.18 40.48
C ILE A 340 14.99 35.88 39.66
N ILE A 341 13.95 35.15 39.24
CA ILE A 341 12.82 35.67 38.45
C ILE A 341 11.94 36.55 39.33
N SER A 342 11.70 36.19 40.60
CA SER A 342 10.97 37.05 41.55
C SER A 342 11.77 38.30 41.96
N SER A 343 13.12 38.22 41.99
CA SER A 343 14.00 39.39 42.17
C SER A 343 14.04 40.29 40.92
N THR A 344 14.02 39.67 39.73
CA THR A 344 14.06 40.35 38.42
C THR A 344 12.72 41.01 38.08
N SER A 345 11.59 40.38 38.40
CA SER A 345 10.24 40.94 38.25
C SER A 345 9.98 42.13 39.18
N LYS A 346 10.69 42.23 40.31
CA LYS A 346 10.64 43.37 41.24
C LYS A 346 11.70 44.44 40.94
N GLY A 347 12.46 44.30 39.86
CA GLY A 347 13.45 45.29 39.43
C GLY A 347 14.67 45.41 40.34
N GLN A 348 15.00 44.40 41.14
CA GLN A 348 16.14 44.43 42.05
C GLN A 348 17.22 43.43 41.60
N GLY A 349 18.43 43.96 41.36
CA GLY A 349 19.61 43.20 40.94
C GLY A 349 20.06 43.51 39.52
N LEU A 350 21.32 43.14 39.21
CA LEU A 350 22.04 43.54 38.00
C LEU A 350 21.29 43.24 36.70
N VAL A 351 20.53 42.13 36.65
CA VAL A 351 19.81 41.67 35.45
C VAL A 351 18.45 42.37 35.29
N GLY A 352 17.76 42.72 36.39
CA GLY A 352 16.48 43.45 36.34
C GLY A 352 16.65 44.91 35.93
N THR A 353 17.76 45.55 36.33
CA THR A 353 18.11 46.89 35.87
C THR A 353 18.69 46.91 34.44
N LEU A 354 19.22 45.78 33.94
CA LEU A 354 19.79 45.65 32.59
C LEU A 354 18.76 45.64 31.46
N PHE A 355 17.54 45.18 31.73
CA PHE A 355 16.50 45.03 30.71
C PHE A 355 15.41 46.10 30.73
N THR A 356 15.33 46.92 31.80
CA THR A 356 14.16 47.79 32.01
C THR A 356 14.45 49.28 31.91
N ASP A 357 15.70 49.74 32.00
CA ASP A 357 15.99 51.16 31.79
C ASP A 357 17.38 51.39 31.17
N ASN A 358 17.45 52.31 30.20
CA ASN A 358 18.66 52.74 29.49
C ASN A 358 19.63 53.55 30.39
N GLN A 359 19.66 53.23 31.69
CA GLN A 359 20.57 53.82 32.67
C GLN A 359 21.97 53.26 32.48
N MET A 360 22.15 51.96 32.23
CA MET A 360 23.48 51.34 32.12
C MET A 360 24.27 51.84 30.89
N ALA A 361 23.63 52.04 29.73
CA ALA A 361 24.30 52.64 28.58
C ALA A 361 24.71 54.11 28.84
N ARG A 362 23.90 54.84 29.61
CA ARG A 362 24.17 56.22 30.02
C ARG A 362 25.26 56.30 31.09
N ASP A 363 25.21 55.44 32.10
CA ASP A 363 26.22 55.32 33.16
C ASP A 363 27.55 54.84 32.60
N PHE A 364 27.53 53.89 31.65
CA PHE A 364 28.74 53.42 30.97
C PHE A 364 29.33 54.50 30.05
N SER A 365 28.49 55.27 29.35
CA SER A 365 28.94 56.44 28.58
C SER A 365 29.51 57.53 29.50
N ALA A 366 28.89 57.78 30.66
CA ALA A 366 29.39 58.70 31.66
C ALA A 366 30.71 58.22 32.29
N SER A 367 30.86 56.93 32.56
CA SER A 367 32.12 56.32 33.01
C SER A 367 33.22 56.41 31.96
N ILE A 368 32.91 56.23 30.68
CA ILE A 368 33.88 56.43 29.58
C ILE A 368 34.31 57.90 29.49
N ASN A 369 33.37 58.84 29.60
CA ASN A 369 33.68 60.27 29.60
C ASN A 369 34.51 60.68 30.83
N ASN A 370 34.21 60.12 32.01
CA ASN A 370 35.01 60.30 33.21
C ASN A 370 36.40 59.68 33.10
N LEU A 371 36.53 58.50 32.48
CA LEU A 371 37.82 57.87 32.19
C LEU A 371 38.64 58.68 31.18
N GLN A 372 38.01 59.30 30.19
CA GLN A 372 38.67 60.24 29.27
C GLN A 372 39.16 61.49 30.00
N SER A 373 38.35 62.04 30.91
CA SER A 373 38.74 63.17 31.77
C SER A 373 39.93 62.81 32.66
N ILE A 374 39.88 61.66 33.34
CA ILE A 374 40.99 61.14 34.16
C ILE A 374 42.24 60.90 33.29
N THR A 375 42.08 60.33 32.09
CA THR A 375 43.20 60.12 31.16
C THR A 375 43.79 61.45 30.67
N ALA A 376 42.95 62.48 30.47
CA ALA A 376 43.40 63.82 30.09
C ALA A 376 44.16 64.50 31.24
N SER A 377 43.67 64.41 32.49
CA SER A 377 44.36 64.90 33.69
C SER A 377 45.66 64.14 33.98
N LEU A 378 45.70 62.84 33.68
CA LEU A 378 46.92 62.02 33.74
C LEU A 378 47.95 62.44 32.68
N LYS A 379 47.50 62.83 31.48
CA LYS A 379 48.38 63.32 30.41
C LYS A 379 48.92 64.73 30.68
N SER A 380 48.19 65.57 31.40
CA SER A 380 48.65 66.90 31.82
C SER A 380 49.55 66.88 33.07
N GLY A 381 49.57 65.77 33.83
CA GLY A 381 50.51 65.54 34.93
C GLY A 381 50.19 66.26 36.24
N GLU A 382 48.97 66.77 36.43
CA GLU A 382 48.58 67.50 37.64
C GLU A 382 47.80 66.63 38.64
N GLY A 383 48.13 66.74 39.93
CA GLY A 383 47.50 66.02 41.03
C GLY A 383 48.33 64.89 41.64
N SER A 384 47.93 64.37 42.80
CA SER A 384 48.68 63.36 43.57
C SER A 384 48.79 61.99 42.89
N LEU A 385 47.93 61.71 41.89
CA LEU A 385 48.09 60.54 41.00
C LEU A 385 49.01 60.81 39.79
N GLY A 386 49.12 62.06 39.33
CA GLY A 386 49.95 62.46 38.19
C GLY A 386 51.45 62.34 38.45
N SER A 387 51.87 62.44 39.72
CA SER A 387 53.26 62.22 40.13
C SER A 387 53.65 60.73 40.26
N LEU A 388 52.66 59.83 40.42
CA LEU A 388 52.84 58.38 40.62
C LEU A 388 52.90 57.57 39.31
N LEU A 389 52.47 58.16 38.19
CA LEU A 389 52.46 57.52 36.86
C LEU A 389 53.42 58.24 35.90
N LYS A 390 54.73 58.06 36.11
CA LYS A 390 55.78 58.53 35.18
C LYS A 390 56.05 57.57 34.02
N ASP A 391 55.44 56.38 34.01
CA ASP A 391 55.64 55.42 32.94
C ASP A 391 54.71 55.74 31.75
N LYS A 392 55.26 56.43 30.74
CA LYS A 392 54.54 56.80 29.51
C LYS A 392 53.85 55.59 28.86
N LYS A 393 54.42 54.40 29.01
CA LYS A 393 53.93 53.18 28.39
C LYS A 393 52.57 52.75 28.96
N MET A 394 52.35 52.90 30.26
CA MET A 394 51.07 52.54 30.88
C MET A 394 49.92 53.47 30.46
N VAL A 395 50.20 54.77 30.30
CA VAL A 395 49.21 55.74 29.78
C VAL A 395 48.88 55.45 28.32
N GLU A 396 49.88 55.07 27.53
CA GLU A 396 49.73 54.69 26.12
C GLU A 396 48.93 53.38 25.97
N ASP A 397 49.26 52.36 26.76
CA ASP A 397 48.53 51.07 26.78
C ASP A 397 47.07 51.25 27.23
N LEU A 398 46.82 52.13 28.20
CA LEU A 398 45.46 52.46 28.65
C LEU A 398 44.68 53.19 27.55
N THR A 399 45.31 54.14 26.86
CA THR A 399 44.69 54.88 25.75
C THR A 399 44.34 53.94 24.59
N LEU A 400 45.26 53.05 24.21
CA LEU A 400 45.03 52.04 23.17
C LEU A 400 43.94 51.05 23.56
N SER A 401 43.84 50.68 24.84
CA SER A 401 42.79 49.79 25.34
C SER A 401 41.41 50.46 25.28
N ILE A 402 41.31 51.74 25.63
CA ILE A 402 40.09 52.54 25.50
C ILE A 402 39.68 52.66 24.02
N GLU A 403 40.65 52.85 23.12
CA GLU A 403 40.39 52.94 21.69
C GLU A 403 39.89 51.62 21.08
N LYS A 404 40.47 50.48 21.51
CA LYS A 404 39.98 49.14 21.16
C LYS A 404 38.57 48.88 21.67
N LEU A 405 38.26 49.29 22.90
CA LEU A 405 36.92 49.19 23.46
C LEU A 405 35.91 50.02 22.64
N LYS A 406 36.27 51.25 22.26
CA LYS A 406 35.43 52.08 21.40
C LYS A 406 35.14 51.41 20.05
N LYS A 407 36.14 50.78 19.43
CA LYS A 407 35.95 50.02 18.18
C LYS A 407 34.98 48.85 18.35
N ILE A 408 35.05 48.11 19.46
CA ILE A 408 34.13 47.00 19.74
C ILE A 408 32.69 47.52 19.87
N ILE A 409 32.49 48.65 20.57
CA ILE A 409 31.17 49.26 20.75
C ILE A 409 30.59 49.69 19.40
N VAL A 410 31.37 50.41 18.60
CA VAL A 410 30.94 50.83 17.26
C VAL A 410 30.64 49.62 16.37
N SER A 411 31.42 48.54 16.47
CA SER A 411 31.15 47.29 15.75
C SER A 411 29.82 46.67 16.18
N ILE A 412 29.49 46.68 17.48
CA ILE A 412 28.21 46.18 17.99
C ILE A 412 27.03 47.06 17.52
N GLU A 413 27.15 48.39 17.61
CA GLU A 413 26.11 49.33 17.16
C GLU A 413 25.83 49.23 15.66
N ASN A 414 26.88 48.99 14.87
CA ASN A 414 26.79 48.81 13.42
C ASN A 414 26.40 47.38 13.00
N GLY A 415 26.21 46.47 13.95
CA GLY A 415 25.80 45.09 13.66
C GLY A 415 26.93 44.17 13.16
N GLU A 416 28.18 44.57 13.32
CA GLU A 416 29.37 43.83 12.93
C GLU A 416 29.81 42.84 14.02
N GLY A 417 30.35 41.68 13.61
CA GLY A 417 30.70 40.58 14.51
C GLY A 417 29.50 39.77 14.99
N THR A 418 29.75 38.70 15.75
CA THR A 418 28.70 37.76 16.22
C THR A 418 27.69 38.43 17.14
N ILE A 419 28.13 39.30 18.07
CA ILE A 419 27.25 40.04 18.99
C ILE A 419 26.46 41.12 18.24
N GLY A 420 27.11 41.91 17.37
CA GLY A 420 26.42 42.92 16.57
C GLY A 420 25.34 42.32 15.66
N ARG A 421 25.65 41.22 14.98
CA ARG A 421 24.67 40.48 14.17
C ARG A 421 23.53 39.97 15.05
N LEU A 422 23.83 39.33 16.19
CA LEU A 422 22.80 38.80 17.09
C LEU A 422 21.85 39.88 17.62
N VAL A 423 22.37 41.07 17.92
CA VAL A 423 21.59 42.21 18.46
C VAL A 423 20.71 42.86 17.38
N LYS A 424 21.12 42.84 16.10
CA LYS A 424 20.42 43.48 14.99
C LYS A 424 19.57 42.53 14.13
N ASP A 425 19.64 41.22 14.35
CA ASP A 425 18.99 40.22 13.50
C ASP A 425 17.46 40.19 13.72
N GLU A 426 16.74 40.96 12.90
CA GLU A 426 15.27 40.92 12.83
C GLU A 426 14.74 39.54 12.41
N HIS A 427 15.49 38.77 11.61
CA HIS A 427 15.10 37.42 11.21
C HIS A 427 15.18 36.46 12.38
N LEU A 428 16.16 36.58 13.26
CA LEU A 428 16.25 35.75 14.47
C LEU A 428 15.04 35.97 15.38
N TYR A 429 14.67 37.24 15.61
CA TYR A 429 13.47 37.55 16.41
C TYR A 429 12.21 36.99 15.75
N LYS A 430 12.06 37.17 14.43
CA LYS A 430 10.91 36.65 13.67
C LYS A 430 10.86 35.13 13.67
N ASN A 431 12.00 34.46 13.45
CA ASN A 431 12.12 33.01 13.45
C ASN A 431 11.86 32.42 14.84
N ILE A 432 12.36 33.04 15.91
CA ILE A 432 12.06 32.62 17.29
C ILE A 432 10.56 32.73 17.55
N ASN A 433 9.93 33.82 17.12
CA ASN A 433 8.50 34.04 17.34
C ASN A 433 7.61 33.10 16.49
N GLU A 434 7.97 32.87 15.23
CA GLU A 434 7.30 31.92 14.32
C GLU A 434 7.49 30.47 14.77
N THR A 435 8.69 30.11 15.23
CA THR A 435 8.98 28.79 15.81
C THR A 435 8.17 28.59 17.08
N THR A 436 8.09 29.60 17.95
CA THR A 436 7.30 29.56 19.19
C THR A 436 5.81 29.41 18.90
N LYS A 437 5.27 30.13 17.91
CA LYS A 437 3.88 29.98 17.45
C LYS A 437 3.60 28.59 16.87
N SER A 438 4.55 28.05 16.09
CA SER A 438 4.44 26.72 15.50
C SER A 438 4.45 25.64 16.59
N LEU A 439 5.30 25.80 17.62
CA LEU A 439 5.34 24.91 18.79
C LEU A 439 4.03 24.94 19.57
N ASP A 440 3.49 26.14 19.87
CA ASP A 440 2.22 26.27 20.58
C ASP A 440 1.06 25.65 19.79
N SER A 441 1.04 25.85 18.47
CA SER A 441 0.04 25.23 17.59
C SER A 441 0.14 23.70 17.57
N LEU A 442 1.36 23.17 17.53
CA LEU A 442 1.61 21.72 17.55
C LEU A 442 1.22 21.11 18.90
N ILE A 443 1.56 21.75 20.02
CA ILE A 443 1.18 21.31 21.37
C ILE A 443 -0.35 21.33 21.53
N LYS A 444 -1.02 22.37 21.04
CA LYS A 444 -2.49 22.45 21.05
C LYS A 444 -3.13 21.36 20.19
N ASP A 445 -2.62 21.08 19.00
CA ASP A 445 -3.16 20.04 18.13
C ASP A 445 -2.89 18.63 18.70
N LEU A 446 -1.73 18.40 19.31
CA LEU A 446 -1.38 17.14 19.96
C LEU A 446 -2.22 16.89 21.22
N LYS A 447 -2.53 17.94 21.99
CA LYS A 447 -3.44 17.85 23.16
C LYS A 447 -4.89 17.61 22.73
N LYS A 448 -5.31 18.15 21.58
CA LYS A 448 -6.69 18.03 21.07
C LYS A 448 -6.93 16.72 20.30
N ASN A 449 -5.92 16.23 19.59
CA ASN A 449 -5.98 15.02 18.75
C ASN A 449 -4.79 14.06 19.03
N PRO A 450 -4.65 13.53 20.26
CA PRO A 450 -3.50 12.68 20.62
C PRO A 450 -3.40 11.43 19.72
N SER A 451 -4.52 10.85 19.28
CA SER A 451 -4.57 9.69 18.38
C SER A 451 -4.16 9.96 16.93
N LYS A 452 -4.08 11.23 16.50
CA LYS A 452 -3.61 11.60 15.15
C LYS A 452 -2.09 11.45 15.03
N TYR A 453 -1.38 11.72 16.13
CA TYR A 453 0.09 11.75 16.15
C TYR A 453 0.70 10.59 16.95
N ILE A 454 -0.08 9.95 17.82
CA ILE A 454 0.36 8.80 18.62
C ILE A 454 -0.68 7.68 18.43
N ASN A 455 -0.41 6.76 17.51
CA ASN A 455 -1.14 5.49 17.41
C ASN A 455 -0.26 4.39 17.96
N VAL A 456 -0.43 4.09 19.24
CA VAL A 456 0.16 2.90 19.88
C VAL A 456 -0.96 1.89 20.06
N LYS A 457 -0.93 0.83 19.25
CA LYS A 457 -1.63 -0.42 19.57
C LYS A 457 -0.59 -1.42 20.03
N VAL A 458 -0.60 -1.69 21.33
CA VAL A 458 0.01 -2.91 21.87
C VAL A 458 -1.10 -3.95 21.87
N PHE A 459 -1.03 -4.88 20.93
CA PHE A 459 -1.48 -6.30 20.91
C PHE A 459 -1.55 -6.78 19.47
#